data_AF-A0A123TWM8-F1
#
_entry.id   AF-A0A123TWM8-F1
#
_cell.length_a   1.000
_cell.length_b   1.000
_cell.length_c   1.000
_cell.angle_alpha   90.00
_cell.angle_beta   90.00
_cell.angle_gamma   90.00
#
_symmetry.space_group_name_H-M   'P 1'
#
loop_
_entity.id
_entity.type
_entity.pdbx_description
1 polymer ?
#
loop_
_entity_poly.entity_id
_entity_poly.type
_entity_poly.pdbx_seq_one_letter_code
_entity_poly.pdbx_strand_id
1 'polypeptide(L)'
;MKNKHLTLSDRNDIQIGIEQLKPFSAIAAKLGKDPSTISKEVRRNRVIKENSSTSNCEACPLLKKTPYVCNACPKKRSNCGYQKQFYYAKRAQLDYEVKLSDSRTGVALNKEEFYRMDEIVSAAIQKGQHLNHIIASNEMSASRASIYRYLEKGYLSTKPIDFPRVVKFRKR
;
A
#
# COMPACT_ATOMS: atom_id res chain seq x y z
N MET A 1 10.25 -8.84 -18.24
CA MET A 1 10.12 -8.57 -16.78
C MET A 1 9.84 -9.88 -16.05
N LYS A 2 10.80 -10.40 -15.28
CA LYS A 2 10.77 -11.79 -14.77
C LYS A 2 9.97 -12.02 -13.48
N ASN A 3 9.34 -11.00 -12.88
CA ASN A 3 8.57 -11.17 -11.63
C ASN A 3 7.31 -10.29 -11.61
N LYS A 4 6.28 -10.67 -12.38
CA LYS A 4 4.96 -10.01 -12.28
C LYS A 4 4.38 -10.22 -10.87
N HIS A 5 3.93 -9.15 -10.24
CA HIS A 5 3.17 -9.19 -8.98
C HIS A 5 1.96 -10.11 -9.12
N LEU A 6 1.51 -10.70 -8.00
CA LEU A 6 0.25 -11.44 -7.99
C LEU A 6 -0.89 -10.48 -8.35
N THR A 7 -1.76 -10.94 -9.23
CA THR A 7 -3.02 -10.26 -9.56
C THR A 7 -4.12 -10.65 -8.58
N LEU A 8 -5.25 -9.94 -8.60
CA LEU A 8 -6.43 -10.35 -7.85
C LEU A 8 -6.91 -11.75 -8.27
N SER A 9 -6.83 -12.09 -9.57
CA SER A 9 -7.16 -13.42 -10.08
C SER A 9 -6.27 -14.50 -9.46
N ASP A 10 -4.95 -14.26 -9.42
CA ASP A 10 -4.01 -15.20 -8.80
C ASP A 10 -4.33 -15.41 -7.32
N ARG A 11 -4.67 -14.34 -6.59
CA ARG A 11 -5.06 -14.41 -5.17
C ARG A 11 -6.36 -15.18 -4.96
N ASN A 12 -7.34 -15.01 -5.84
CA ASN A 12 -8.59 -15.78 -5.80
C ASN A 12 -8.31 -17.26 -6.03
N ASP A 13 -7.46 -17.60 -6.99
CA ASP A 13 -7.03 -18.97 -7.25
C ASP A 13 -6.29 -19.60 -6.06
N ILE A 14 -5.45 -18.83 -5.35
CA ILE A 14 -4.83 -19.26 -4.09
C ILE A 14 -5.90 -19.55 -3.04
N GLN A 15 -6.86 -18.65 -2.84
CA GLN A 15 -7.92 -18.85 -1.85
C GLN A 15 -8.75 -20.10 -2.15
N ILE A 16 -9.20 -20.26 -3.40
CA ILE A 16 -9.96 -21.44 -3.84
C ILE A 16 -9.13 -22.71 -3.68
N GLY A 17 -7.85 -22.69 -4.07
CA GLY A 17 -6.95 -23.82 -3.94
C GLY A 17 -6.78 -24.27 -2.49
N ILE A 18 -6.65 -23.32 -1.56
CA ILE A 18 -6.59 -23.60 -0.12
C ILE A 18 -7.90 -24.24 0.35
N GLU A 19 -9.05 -23.70 -0.03
CA GLU A 19 -10.37 -24.23 0.35
C GLU A 19 -10.63 -25.64 -0.19
N GLN A 20 -10.03 -25.98 -1.33
CA GLN A 20 -10.03 -27.31 -1.93
C GLN A 20 -8.95 -28.26 -1.37
N LEU A 21 -8.25 -27.88 -0.29
CA LEU A 21 -7.16 -28.65 0.33
C LEU A 21 -6.01 -29.01 -0.63
N LYS A 22 -5.79 -28.20 -1.68
CA LYS A 22 -4.67 -28.42 -2.61
C LYS A 22 -3.34 -28.04 -1.94
N PRO A 23 -2.26 -28.81 -2.16
CA PRO A 23 -0.94 -28.43 -1.69
C PRO A 23 -0.46 -27.18 -2.44
N PHE A 24 0.38 -26.36 -1.79
CA PHE A 24 0.90 -25.14 -2.40
C PHE A 24 1.66 -25.41 -3.71
N SER A 25 2.31 -26.56 -3.85
CA SER A 25 2.95 -26.97 -5.10
C SER A 25 1.97 -27.03 -6.28
N ALA A 26 0.79 -27.63 -6.09
CA ALA A 26 -0.23 -27.73 -7.12
C ALA A 26 -0.83 -26.35 -7.49
N ILE A 27 -1.06 -25.50 -6.48
CA ILE A 27 -1.55 -24.13 -6.71
C ILE A 27 -0.48 -23.32 -7.47
N ALA A 28 0.80 -23.47 -7.12
CA ALA A 28 1.89 -22.76 -7.77
C ALA A 28 2.09 -23.18 -9.22
N ALA A 29 2.00 -24.49 -9.50
CA ALA A 29 2.05 -25.03 -10.85
C ALA A 29 0.94 -24.45 -11.74
N LYS A 30 -0.30 -24.34 -11.23
CA LYS A 30 -1.42 -23.71 -11.95
C LYS A 30 -1.13 -22.23 -12.27
N LEU A 31 -0.53 -21.50 -11.34
CA LEU A 31 -0.29 -20.05 -11.47
C LEU A 31 1.03 -19.71 -12.20
N GLY A 32 1.86 -20.70 -12.52
CA GLY A 32 3.22 -20.46 -13.02
C GLY A 32 4.08 -19.66 -12.02
N LYS A 33 3.89 -19.91 -10.71
CA LYS A 33 4.61 -19.25 -9.61
C LYS A 33 5.39 -20.28 -8.80
N ASP A 34 6.30 -19.79 -7.96
CA ASP A 34 7.01 -20.63 -7.00
C ASP A 34 6.13 -20.91 -5.76
N PRO A 35 6.12 -22.14 -5.19
CA PRO A 35 5.35 -22.46 -4.00
C PRO A 35 5.69 -21.57 -2.78
N SER A 36 6.94 -21.08 -2.68
CA SER A 36 7.33 -20.14 -1.64
C SER A 36 6.66 -18.77 -1.81
N THR A 37 6.35 -18.35 -3.05
CA THR A 37 5.57 -17.12 -3.30
C THR A 37 4.20 -17.22 -2.67
N ILE A 38 3.51 -18.34 -2.87
CA ILE A 38 2.19 -18.59 -2.26
C ILE A 38 2.32 -18.67 -0.74
N SER A 39 3.31 -19.38 -0.23
CA SER A 39 3.54 -19.46 1.21
C SER A 39 3.79 -18.08 1.85
N LYS A 40 4.55 -17.21 1.19
CA LYS A 40 4.84 -15.85 1.65
C LYS A 40 3.58 -14.98 1.62
N GLU A 41 2.82 -15.06 0.53
CA GLU A 41 1.55 -14.35 0.34
C GLU A 41 0.54 -14.70 1.45
N VAL A 42 0.30 -15.99 1.67
CA VAL A 42 -0.68 -16.47 2.66
C VAL A 42 -0.26 -16.10 4.08
N ARG A 43 1.02 -16.28 4.43
CA ARG A 43 1.52 -15.88 5.75
C ARG A 43 1.40 -14.37 5.95
N ARG A 44 1.79 -13.55 4.97
CA ARG A 44 1.79 -12.08 5.12
C ARG A 44 0.38 -11.52 5.28
N ASN A 45 -0.59 -12.05 4.54
CA ASN A 45 -1.93 -11.48 4.43
C ASN A 45 -3.00 -12.30 5.17
N ARG A 46 -2.62 -13.09 6.18
CA ARG A 46 -3.57 -13.81 7.04
C ARG A 46 -4.21 -12.87 8.05
N VAL A 47 -5.50 -13.07 8.28
CA VAL A 47 -6.34 -12.25 9.14
C VAL A 47 -6.77 -13.05 10.33
N ILE A 48 -6.53 -12.52 11.52
CA ILE A 48 -6.99 -13.09 12.77
C ILE A 48 -8.47 -12.72 12.95
N LYS A 49 -9.32 -13.71 13.20
CA LYS A 49 -10.72 -13.51 13.55
C LYS A 49 -10.87 -13.63 15.06
N GLU A 50 -11.22 -12.53 15.72
CA GLU A 50 -11.56 -12.51 17.13
C GLU A 50 -12.89 -13.24 17.36
N ASN A 51 -12.95 -14.04 18.40
CA ASN A 51 -14.18 -14.67 18.87
C ASN A 51 -14.55 -14.03 20.22
N SER A 52 -15.80 -13.65 20.38
CA SER A 52 -16.32 -13.00 21.60
C SER A 52 -16.32 -13.89 22.86
N SER A 53 -15.96 -15.17 22.74
CA SER A 53 -16.20 -16.20 23.77
C SER A 53 -15.01 -17.13 24.05
N THR A 54 -13.78 -16.79 23.65
CA THR A 54 -12.59 -17.63 23.93
C THR A 54 -11.57 -16.92 24.80
N SER A 55 -11.26 -17.52 25.94
CA SER A 55 -10.29 -17.10 26.98
C SER A 55 -8.86 -17.58 26.74
N ASN A 56 -8.60 -18.41 25.71
CA ASN A 56 -7.26 -18.87 25.36
C ASN A 56 -6.68 -18.06 24.18
N CYS A 57 -5.62 -17.31 24.46
CA CYS A 57 -4.87 -16.48 23.50
C CYS A 57 -3.92 -17.30 22.60
N GLU A 58 -4.00 -18.63 22.60
CA GLU A 58 -3.05 -19.50 21.89
C GLU A 58 -3.45 -19.79 20.43
N ALA A 59 -2.42 -19.89 19.58
CA ALA A 59 -2.61 -20.23 18.17
C ALA A 59 -2.90 -21.72 17.97
N CYS A 60 -3.84 -22.05 17.09
CA CYS A 60 -4.17 -23.44 16.76
C CYS A 60 -2.93 -24.21 16.25
N PRO A 61 -2.63 -25.43 16.77
CA PRO A 61 -1.48 -26.23 16.35
C PRO A 61 -1.43 -26.54 14.85
N LEU A 62 -2.60 -26.62 14.20
CA LEU A 62 -2.72 -26.86 12.76
C LEU A 62 -2.15 -25.71 11.91
N LEU A 63 -2.05 -24.50 12.47
CA LEU A 63 -1.47 -23.34 11.79
C LEU A 63 0.05 -23.39 11.72
N LYS A 64 0.72 -24.31 12.43
CA LYS A 64 2.16 -24.55 12.32
C LYS A 64 2.55 -25.19 10.98
N LYS A 65 1.59 -25.81 10.30
CA LYS A 65 1.78 -26.47 8.99
C LYS A 65 1.01 -25.72 7.91
N THR A 66 1.38 -25.98 6.65
CA THR A 66 0.62 -25.48 5.49
C THR A 66 -0.84 -25.91 5.59
N PRO A 67 -1.82 -25.03 5.31
CA PRO A 67 -1.69 -23.71 4.66
C PRO A 67 -1.54 -22.51 5.61
N TYR A 68 -1.24 -22.70 6.90
CA TYR A 68 -1.14 -21.64 7.92
C TYR A 68 -2.43 -20.85 8.19
N VAL A 69 -3.57 -21.32 7.66
CA VAL A 69 -4.89 -20.68 7.80
C VAL A 69 -6.00 -21.71 7.95
N CYS A 70 -7.13 -21.29 8.50
CA CYS A 70 -8.31 -22.10 8.82
C CYS A 70 -9.33 -22.19 7.67
N ASN A 71 -9.01 -21.68 6.47
CA ASN A 71 -9.92 -21.63 5.32
C ASN A 71 -10.54 -22.99 4.96
N ALA A 72 -9.79 -24.08 5.16
CA ALA A 72 -10.23 -25.45 4.89
C ALA A 72 -10.33 -26.31 6.17
N CYS A 73 -10.39 -25.69 7.35
CA CYS A 73 -10.51 -26.42 8.60
C CYS A 73 -11.90 -27.06 8.74
N PRO A 74 -12.02 -28.32 9.19
CA PRO A 74 -13.32 -28.95 9.47
C PRO A 74 -14.16 -28.14 10.48
N LYS A 75 -13.50 -27.53 11.47
CA LYS A 75 -14.12 -26.64 12.46
C LYS A 75 -14.17 -25.17 12.02
N LYS A 76 -14.21 -24.89 10.70
CA LYS A 76 -14.29 -23.52 10.16
C LYS A 76 -15.50 -22.76 10.73
N ARG A 77 -16.68 -23.40 10.75
CA ARG A 77 -17.95 -22.80 11.22
C ARG A 77 -18.26 -23.03 12.70
N SER A 78 -17.65 -24.04 13.33
CA SER A 78 -17.86 -24.35 14.76
C SER A 78 -16.78 -23.74 15.65
N ASN A 79 -17.03 -23.62 16.96
CA ASN A 79 -16.00 -23.18 17.89
C ASN A 79 -14.94 -24.28 18.07
N CYS A 80 -13.68 -23.97 17.76
CA CYS A 80 -12.56 -24.89 17.98
C CYS A 80 -11.72 -24.54 19.22
N GLY A 81 -12.07 -23.47 19.96
CA GLY A 81 -11.35 -23.04 21.15
C GLY A 81 -10.05 -22.25 20.90
N TYR A 82 -9.65 -22.07 19.63
CA TYR A 82 -8.43 -21.36 19.24
C TYR A 82 -8.72 -20.09 18.45
N GLN A 83 -7.76 -19.18 18.43
CA GLN A 83 -7.79 -17.99 17.58
C GLN A 83 -7.69 -18.39 16.10
N LYS A 84 -8.75 -18.13 15.34
CA LYS A 84 -8.82 -18.52 13.93
C LYS A 84 -8.09 -17.52 13.05
N GLN A 85 -7.41 -18.04 12.03
CA GLN A 85 -6.70 -17.22 11.03
C GLN A 85 -7.23 -17.55 9.63
N PHE A 86 -7.50 -16.56 8.80
CA PHE A 86 -8.06 -16.74 7.47
C PHE A 86 -7.30 -15.94 6.42
N TYR A 87 -7.16 -16.49 5.23
CA TYR A 87 -6.70 -15.77 4.05
C TYR A 87 -7.91 -15.37 3.20
N TYR A 88 -8.00 -14.09 2.84
CA TYR A 88 -9.03 -13.57 1.95
C TYR A 88 -8.36 -12.82 0.80
N ALA A 89 -8.56 -13.29 -0.43
CA ALA A 89 -7.92 -12.76 -1.63
C ALA A 89 -8.21 -11.26 -1.81
N LYS A 90 -9.48 -10.86 -1.62
CA LYS A 90 -9.91 -9.45 -1.73
C LYS A 90 -9.19 -8.56 -0.72
N ARG A 91 -9.03 -9.01 0.53
CA ARG A 91 -8.32 -8.23 1.56
C ARG A 91 -6.83 -8.15 1.26
N ALA A 92 -6.21 -9.27 0.88
CA ALA A 92 -4.81 -9.29 0.47
C ALA A 92 -4.52 -8.37 -0.73
N GLN A 93 -5.46 -8.25 -1.67
CA GLN A 93 -5.35 -7.30 -2.78
C GLN A 93 -5.44 -5.85 -2.31
N LEU A 94 -6.42 -5.52 -1.46
CA LEU A 94 -6.57 -4.17 -0.89
C LEU A 94 -5.31 -3.77 -0.12
N ASP A 95 -4.79 -4.66 0.74
CA ASP A 95 -3.56 -4.41 1.51
C ASP A 95 -2.35 -4.19 0.58
N TYR A 96 -2.28 -4.90 -0.55
CA TYR A 96 -1.25 -4.69 -1.57
C TYR A 96 -1.37 -3.32 -2.24
N GLU A 97 -2.58 -2.91 -2.63
CA GLU A 97 -2.84 -1.62 -3.28
C GLU A 97 -2.54 -0.44 -2.35
N VAL A 98 -2.95 -0.54 -1.09
CA VAL A 98 -2.64 0.44 -0.04
C VAL A 98 -1.12 0.55 0.12
N LYS A 99 -0.42 -0.58 0.33
CA LYS A 99 1.04 -0.57 0.50
C LYS A 99 1.76 -0.02 -0.73
N LEU A 100 1.27 -0.33 -1.93
CA LEU A 100 1.82 0.16 -3.18
C LEU A 100 1.65 1.68 -3.30
N SER A 101 0.46 2.19 -2.94
CA SER A 101 0.19 3.63 -2.85
C SER A 101 1.09 4.29 -1.83
N ASP A 102 1.11 3.79 -0.59
CA ASP A 102 1.86 4.36 0.54
C ASP A 102 3.36 4.44 0.22
N SER A 103 3.93 3.37 -0.34
CA SER A 103 5.35 3.34 -0.75
C SER A 103 5.73 4.38 -1.81
N ARG A 104 4.74 4.91 -2.53
CA ARG A 104 4.87 5.92 -3.59
C ARG A 104 4.34 7.29 -3.18
N THR A 105 3.83 7.40 -1.96
CA THR A 105 3.42 8.68 -1.38
C THR A 105 4.59 9.32 -0.67
N GLY A 106 4.67 10.65 -0.73
CA GLY A 106 5.72 11.43 -0.08
C GLY A 106 6.46 12.35 -1.04
N VAL A 107 7.51 12.97 -0.52
CA VAL A 107 8.45 13.79 -1.27
C VAL A 107 9.51 12.86 -1.87
N ALA A 108 9.70 12.93 -3.19
CA ALA A 108 10.68 12.08 -3.90
C ALA A 108 12.12 12.58 -3.76
N LEU A 109 12.32 13.74 -3.12
CA LEU A 109 13.61 14.36 -2.85
C LEU A 109 14.15 13.91 -1.48
N ASN A 110 15.47 13.99 -1.31
CA ASN A 110 16.04 13.91 0.04
C ASN A 110 15.65 15.14 0.87
N LYS A 111 15.90 15.08 2.18
CA LYS A 111 15.44 16.11 3.12
C LYS A 111 16.09 17.45 2.82
N GLU A 112 17.39 17.46 2.56
CA GLU A 112 18.20 18.65 2.31
C GLU A 112 17.78 19.35 1.01
N GLU A 113 17.60 18.60 -0.08
CA GLU A 113 17.12 19.10 -1.37
C GLU A 113 15.70 19.65 -1.26
N PHE A 114 14.84 19.00 -0.49
CA PHE A 114 13.47 19.48 -0.29
C PHE A 114 13.45 20.85 0.38
N TYR A 115 14.19 21.03 1.49
CA TYR A 115 14.21 22.32 2.19
C TYR A 115 14.90 23.40 1.36
N ARG A 116 15.98 23.07 0.64
CA ARG A 116 16.63 24.02 -0.29
C ARG A 116 15.66 24.49 -1.37
N MET A 117 14.87 23.56 -1.93
CA MET A 117 13.82 23.89 -2.89
C MET A 117 12.73 24.76 -2.24
N ASP A 118 12.25 24.41 -1.03
CA ASP A 118 11.22 25.16 -0.32
C ASP A 118 11.66 26.61 -0.02
N GLU A 119 12.91 26.81 0.40
CA GLU A 119 13.48 28.15 0.63
C GLU A 119 13.49 28.99 -0.64
N ILE A 120 13.98 28.42 -1.76
CA ILE A 120 14.04 29.11 -3.05
C ILE A 120 12.63 29.49 -3.53
N VAL A 121 11.70 28.52 -3.51
CA VAL A 121 10.32 28.75 -3.95
C VAL A 121 9.64 29.77 -3.05
N SER A 122 9.76 29.63 -1.73
CA SER A 122 9.11 30.52 -0.77
C SER A 122 9.60 31.96 -0.90
N ALA A 123 10.92 32.17 -1.00
CA ALA A 123 11.50 33.50 -1.16
C ALA A 123 11.08 34.16 -2.49
N ALA A 124 11.01 33.40 -3.59
CA ALA A 124 10.64 33.94 -4.88
C ALA A 124 9.13 34.23 -5.00
N ILE A 125 8.28 33.39 -4.38
CA ILE A 125 6.83 33.63 -4.31
C ILE A 125 6.52 34.86 -3.45
N GLN A 126 7.22 35.06 -2.32
CA GLN A 126 7.08 36.28 -1.51
C GLN A 126 7.45 37.55 -2.28
N LYS A 127 8.38 37.46 -3.24
CA LYS A 127 8.73 38.54 -4.19
C LYS A 127 7.70 38.70 -5.33
N GLY A 128 6.64 37.91 -5.35
CA GLY A 128 5.59 37.93 -6.38
C GLY A 128 5.97 37.27 -7.70
N GLN A 129 7.05 36.48 -7.75
CA GLN A 129 7.46 35.80 -8.98
C GLN A 129 6.52 34.64 -9.32
N HIS A 130 6.38 34.34 -10.61
CA HIS A 130 5.59 33.21 -11.08
C HIS A 130 6.42 31.92 -11.09
N LEU A 131 5.84 30.79 -10.68
CA LEU A 131 6.54 29.51 -10.53
C LEU A 131 7.33 29.06 -11.77
N ASN A 132 6.79 29.26 -12.98
CA ASN A 132 7.51 28.91 -14.22
C ASN A 132 8.82 29.69 -14.37
N HIS A 133 8.86 30.94 -13.93
CA HIS A 133 10.08 31.74 -13.95
C HIS A 133 11.09 31.21 -12.93
N ILE A 134 10.62 30.88 -11.72
CA ILE A 134 11.44 30.30 -10.64
C ILE A 134 12.10 28.98 -11.09
N ILE A 135 11.36 28.10 -11.78
CA ILE A 135 11.89 26.84 -12.31
C ILE A 135 12.90 27.07 -13.43
N ALA A 136 12.76 28.13 -14.23
CA ALA A 136 13.67 28.42 -15.32
C ALA A 136 14.95 29.15 -14.85
N SER A 137 14.84 29.99 -13.82
CA SER A 137 15.97 30.76 -13.27
C SER A 137 16.86 29.95 -12.35
N ASN A 138 16.31 28.91 -11.73
CA ASN A 138 17.02 28.04 -10.81
C ASN A 138 16.99 26.62 -11.38
N GLU A 139 18.15 25.99 -11.55
CA GLU A 139 18.25 24.57 -11.90
C GLU A 139 17.68 23.71 -10.76
N MET A 140 16.35 23.58 -10.72
CA MET A 140 15.65 22.88 -9.65
C MET A 140 15.55 21.39 -9.95
N SER A 141 15.77 20.58 -8.92
CA SER A 141 15.61 19.13 -8.98
C SER A 141 14.13 18.70 -9.10
N ALA A 142 13.20 19.52 -8.61
CA ALA A 142 11.77 19.22 -8.65
C ALA A 142 11.09 19.73 -9.94
N SER A 143 10.27 18.86 -10.54
CA SER A 143 9.39 19.25 -11.64
C SER A 143 8.24 20.15 -11.19
N ARG A 144 7.71 20.97 -12.12
CA ARG A 144 6.54 21.85 -11.90
C ARG A 144 5.36 21.12 -11.21
N ALA A 145 5.03 19.93 -11.70
CA ALA A 145 3.93 19.13 -11.15
C ALA A 145 4.21 18.69 -9.69
N SER A 146 5.46 18.40 -9.35
CA SER A 146 5.84 18.03 -7.98
C SER A 146 5.63 19.19 -7.02
N ILE A 147 5.99 20.41 -7.42
CA ILE A 147 5.83 21.61 -6.59
C ILE A 147 4.35 21.91 -6.34
N TYR A 148 3.49 21.86 -7.37
CA TYR A 148 2.05 22.02 -7.15
C TYR A 148 1.48 20.92 -6.24
N ARG A 149 1.91 19.67 -6.41
CA ARG A 149 1.50 18.57 -5.53
C ARG A 149 1.95 18.80 -4.08
N TYR A 150 3.16 19.31 -3.87
CA TYR A 150 3.66 19.65 -2.54
C TYR A 150 2.91 20.83 -1.93
N LEU A 151 2.56 21.83 -2.74
CA LEU A 151 1.73 22.98 -2.34
C LEU A 151 0.33 22.54 -1.91
N GLU A 152 -0.36 21.72 -2.71
CA GLU A 152 -1.70 21.19 -2.40
C GLU A 152 -1.71 20.32 -1.14
N LYS A 153 -0.64 19.53 -0.94
CA LYS A 153 -0.46 18.71 0.26
C LYS A 153 0.00 19.51 1.49
N GLY A 154 0.30 20.81 1.34
CA GLY A 154 0.75 21.67 2.43
C GLY A 154 2.15 21.35 2.93
N TYR A 155 3.02 20.78 2.08
CA TYR A 155 4.40 20.46 2.45
C TYR A 155 5.34 21.67 2.37
N LEU A 156 4.99 22.65 1.53
CA LEU A 156 5.78 23.88 1.38
C LEU A 156 5.44 24.87 2.49
N SER A 157 6.39 25.76 2.80
CA SER A 157 6.18 26.84 3.77
C SER A 157 5.15 27.86 3.27
N THR A 158 5.12 28.12 1.95
CA THR A 158 4.10 28.94 1.28
C THR A 158 2.78 28.21 1.06
N LYS A 159 1.68 28.96 1.14
CA LYS A 159 0.30 28.46 0.97
C LYS A 159 -0.23 28.74 -0.44
N PRO A 160 -1.29 28.03 -0.89
CA PRO A 160 -1.90 28.27 -2.20
C PRO A 160 -2.34 29.72 -2.46
N ILE A 161 -2.67 30.47 -1.41
CA ILE A 161 -3.05 31.89 -1.50
C ILE A 161 -1.86 32.80 -1.87
N ASP A 162 -0.64 32.41 -1.50
CA ASP A 162 0.58 33.17 -1.79
C ASP A 162 0.99 33.01 -3.26
N PHE A 163 0.58 31.91 -3.90
CA PHE A 163 0.92 31.63 -5.29
C PHE A 163 0.08 32.46 -6.26
N PRO A 164 0.74 33.16 -7.22
CA PRO A 164 0.03 33.86 -8.27
C PRO A 164 -0.87 32.91 -9.08
N ARG A 165 -2.15 33.29 -9.25
CA ARG A 165 -3.13 32.63 -10.12
C ARG A 165 -3.57 31.21 -9.71
N VAL A 166 -3.15 30.71 -8.55
CA VAL A 166 -3.61 29.42 -8.01
C VAL A 166 -5.02 29.55 -7.46
N VAL A 167 -5.26 30.56 -6.62
CA VAL A 167 -6.61 30.90 -6.12
C VAL A 167 -7.19 32.04 -6.95
N LYS A 168 -8.44 31.89 -7.42
CA LYS A 168 -9.16 32.93 -8.18
C LYS A 168 -10.55 33.13 -7.58
N PHE A 169 -10.90 34.38 -7.28
CA PHE A 169 -12.28 34.74 -6.96
C PHE A 169 -13.11 34.77 -8.25
N ARG A 170 -14.28 34.11 -8.24
CA ARG A 170 -15.27 34.27 -9.31
C ARG A 170 -16.03 35.57 -9.08
N LYS A 171 -16.36 36.31 -10.15
CA LYS A 171 -17.31 37.43 -10.06
C LYS A 171 -18.65 36.88 -9.56
N ARG A 172 -19.22 37.55 -8.57
CA ARG A 172 -20.58 37.29 -8.08
C ARG A 172 -21.60 37.91 -9.01
#